data_AF-A0A2T6CQI1-F1
#
_entry.id   AF-A0A2T6CQI1-F1
#
_cell.length_a   1.000
_cell.length_b   1.000
_cell.length_c   1.000
_cell.angle_alpha   90.00
_cell.angle_beta   90.00
_cell.angle_gamma   90.00
#
_symmetry.space_group_name_H-M   'P 1'
#
loop_
_entity.id
_entity.type
_entity.pdbx_description
1 polymer ?
#
loop_
_entity_poly.entity_id
_entity_poly.type
_entity_poly.pdbx_seq_one_letter_code
_entity_poly.pdbx_strand_id
1 'polypeptide(L)'
;MNATDLRELDGRVVLVTSAVDQRNPPTGLRGTVRVVEADDAGRPIVQVELEFPQMFTTRARHRTVTLGAEELQQLFDSDHDGAPTVVTLREPLDPETPAGE
;
A
#
# COMPACT_ATOMS: atom_id res chain seq x y z
N MET A 1 -0.37 15.97 -9.86
CA MET A 1 -0.97 14.67 -10.21
C MET A 1 -2.39 14.93 -10.68
N ASN A 2 -2.76 14.52 -11.90
CA ASN A 2 -4.15 14.66 -12.35
C ASN A 2 -4.94 13.39 -11.98
N ALA A 3 -6.26 13.51 -11.90
CA ALA A 3 -7.15 12.39 -11.55
C ALA A 3 -7.09 11.22 -12.54
N THR A 4 -6.75 11.50 -13.81
CA THR A 4 -6.57 10.49 -14.84
C THR A 4 -5.37 9.59 -14.55
N ASP A 5 -4.22 10.17 -14.20
CA ASP A 5 -2.99 9.40 -13.89
C ASP A 5 -3.23 8.49 -12.67
N LEU A 6 -4.03 8.94 -11.69
CA LEU A 6 -4.36 8.15 -10.52
C LEU A 6 -5.27 6.96 -10.86
N ARG A 7 -6.24 7.13 -11.77
CA ARG A 7 -7.10 6.01 -12.21
C ARG A 7 -6.33 4.91 -12.91
N GLU A 8 -5.20 5.21 -13.55
CA GLU A 8 -4.34 4.20 -14.17
C GLU A 8 -3.64 3.30 -13.13
N LEU A 9 -3.57 3.74 -11.88
CA LEU A 9 -3.05 2.94 -10.78
C LEU A 9 -4.10 1.98 -10.18
N ASP A 10 -5.39 2.14 -10.48
CA ASP A 10 -6.45 1.29 -9.91
C ASP A 10 -6.31 -0.18 -10.33
N GLY A 11 -6.42 -1.09 -9.36
CA GLY A 11 -6.25 -2.52 -9.56
C GLY A 11 -4.80 -2.98 -9.68
N ARG A 12 -3.83 -2.07 -9.60
CA ARG A 12 -2.42 -2.41 -9.72
C ARG A 12 -1.90 -3.16 -8.49
N VAL A 13 -1.09 -4.18 -8.73
CA VAL A 13 -0.42 -4.93 -7.69
C VAL A 13 0.89 -4.25 -7.30
N VAL A 14 1.07 -3.99 -6.02
CA VAL A 14 2.27 -3.37 -5.45
C VAL A 14 2.85 -4.25 -4.34
N LEU A 15 4.15 -4.14 -4.11
CA LEU A 15 4.80 -4.67 -2.92
C LEU A 15 4.78 -3.59 -1.84
N VAL A 16 4.24 -3.89 -0.68
CA VAL A 16 4.15 -2.95 0.43
C VAL A 16 5.08 -3.39 1.53
N THR A 17 5.96 -2.49 1.94
CA THR A 17 6.91 -2.66 3.03
C THR A 17 6.62 -1.64 4.13
N SER A 18 7.20 -1.83 5.30
CA SER A 18 7.10 -0.87 6.39
C SER A 18 8.48 -0.37 6.78
N ALA A 19 8.63 0.94 6.89
CA ALA A 19 9.85 1.60 7.37
C ALA A 19 10.11 1.34 8.86
N VAL A 20 9.11 0.87 9.61
CA VAL A 20 9.27 0.50 11.02
C VAL A 20 9.47 -1.01 11.23
N ASP A 21 9.45 -1.80 10.15
CA ASP A 21 9.79 -3.23 10.23
C ASP A 21 11.30 -3.39 10.39
N GLN A 22 11.71 -3.92 11.54
CA GLN A 22 13.12 -4.13 11.88
C GLN A 22 13.62 -5.53 11.49
N ARG A 23 12.79 -6.35 10.82
CA ARG A 23 13.16 -7.71 10.42
C ARG A 23 14.17 -7.67 9.28
N ASN A 24 15.03 -8.68 9.24
CA ASN A 24 16.00 -8.86 8.16
C ASN A 24 15.95 -10.30 7.64
N PRO A 25 15.40 -10.56 6.43
CA PRO A 25 14.88 -9.56 5.48
C PRO A 25 13.56 -8.92 5.95
N PRO A 26 13.25 -7.69 5.49
CA PRO A 26 12.02 -7.01 5.84
C PRO A 26 10.80 -7.74 5.28
N THR A 27 9.67 -7.62 5.97
CA THR A 27 8.40 -8.18 5.54
C THR A 27 7.83 -7.34 4.42
N GLY A 28 7.59 -7.98 3.28
CA GLY A 28 6.83 -7.40 2.17
C GLY A 28 5.47 -8.09 2.04
N LEU A 29 4.40 -7.31 1.94
CA LEU A 29 3.06 -7.81 1.63
C LEU A 29 2.65 -7.39 0.24
N ARG A 30 1.87 -8.25 -0.41
CA ARG A 30 1.24 -7.89 -1.67
C ARG A 30 0.03 -7.00 -1.37
N GLY A 31 -0.01 -5.84 -2.00
CA GLY A 31 -1.14 -4.92 -1.95
C GLY A 31 -1.75 -4.72 -3.32
N THR A 32 -3.04 -4.40 -3.35
CA THR A 32 -3.74 -3.96 -4.56
C THR A 32 -4.15 -2.49 -4.38
N VAL A 33 -3.73 -1.64 -5.32
CA VAL A 33 -4.10 -0.23 -5.33
C VAL A 33 -5.58 -0.10 -5.68
N ARG A 34 -6.28 0.74 -4.94
CA ARG A 34 -7.68 1.12 -5.16
C ARG A 34 -7.75 2.63 -5.22
N VAL A 35 -8.22 3.15 -6.34
CA VAL A 35 -8.46 4.58 -6.50
C VAL A 35 -9.95 4.82 -6.40
N VAL A 36 -10.34 5.44 -5.29
CA VAL A 36 -11.72 5.82 -5.05
C VAL A 36 -11.87 7.31 -5.36
N GLU A 37 -12.90 7.67 -6.12
CA GLU A 37 -13.32 9.07 -6.24
C GLU A 37 -13.73 9.53 -4.85
N ALA A 38 -13.15 10.62 -4.34
CA ALA A 38 -13.21 10.82 -2.90
C ALA A 38 -13.33 12.25 -2.38
N ASP A 39 -13.75 12.26 -1.12
CA ASP A 39 -14.06 13.37 -0.22
C ASP A 39 -15.12 14.36 -0.72
N ASP A 40 -15.78 15.07 0.21
CA ASP A 40 -16.77 16.13 -0.08
C ASP A 40 -16.23 17.22 -1.03
N ALA A 41 -14.90 17.27 -1.21
CA ALA A 41 -14.17 18.17 -2.10
C ALA A 41 -13.84 17.60 -3.50
N GLY A 42 -14.22 16.35 -3.80
CA GLY A 42 -14.02 15.72 -5.13
C GLY A 42 -12.55 15.42 -5.48
N ARG A 43 -11.70 15.16 -4.49
CA ARG A 43 -10.28 14.81 -4.67
C ARG A 43 -10.10 13.29 -4.60
N PRO A 44 -9.53 12.63 -5.63
CA PRO A 44 -9.33 11.18 -5.61
C PRO A 44 -8.48 10.75 -4.40
N ILE A 45 -8.96 9.73 -3.68
CA ILE A 45 -8.21 9.07 -2.61
C ILE A 45 -7.68 7.77 -3.16
N VAL A 46 -6.39 7.56 -2.96
CA VAL A 46 -5.74 6.30 -3.30
C VAL A 46 -5.52 5.50 -2.03
N GLN A 47 -5.91 4.25 -2.09
CA GLN A 47 -5.78 3.29 -1.02
C GLN A 47 -5.03 2.06 -1.52
N VAL A 48 -4.39 1.33 -0.62
CA VAL A 48 -3.83 0.01 -0.91
C VAL A 48 -4.50 -0.99 0.00
N GLU A 49 -5.08 -2.01 -0.61
CA GLU A 49 -5.63 -3.17 0.08
C GLU A 49 -4.54 -4.22 0.23
N LEU A 50 -4.08 -4.42 1.45
CA LEU A 50 -3.13 -5.45 1.83
C LEU A 50 -3.89 -6.75 2.10
N GLU A 51 -3.52 -7.81 1.40
CA GLU A 51 -4.07 -9.15 1.60
C GLU A 51 -3.09 -9.97 2.44
N PHE A 52 -3.55 -10.41 3.62
CA PHE A 52 -2.77 -11.30 4.48
C PHE A 52 -3.12 -12.74 4.11
N PRO A 53 -2.13 -13.60 3.80
CA PRO A 53 -2.40 -14.99 3.48
C PRO A 53 -3.11 -15.69 4.64
N GLN A 54 -4.08 -16.54 4.32
CA GLN A 54 -4.67 -17.45 5.31
C GLN A 54 -3.57 -18.36 5.87
N MET A 55 -3.23 -18.14 7.14
CA MET A 55 -2.60 -19.18 7.93
C MET A 55 -3.71 -20.12 8.43
N PHE A 56 -3.44 -21.42 8.53
CA PHE A 56 -4.39 -22.49 8.87
C PHE A 56 -5.27 -22.23 10.12
N THR A 57 -4.94 -21.22 10.93
CA THR A 57 -5.58 -20.86 12.19
C THR A 57 -6.29 -19.50 12.18
N THR A 58 -6.17 -18.69 11.12
CA THR A 58 -6.64 -17.30 11.10
C THR A 58 -7.31 -16.97 9.78
N ARG A 59 -8.52 -16.36 9.84
CA ARG A 59 -9.26 -15.92 8.65
C ARG A 59 -8.41 -14.97 7.80
N ALA A 60 -8.64 -14.95 6.48
CA ALA A 60 -8.09 -13.92 5.60
C ALA A 60 -8.41 -12.54 6.18
N ARG A 61 -7.39 -11.72 6.40
CA ARG A 61 -7.55 -10.34 6.83
C ARG A 61 -7.20 -9.45 5.65
N HIS A 62 -7.98 -8.40 5.50
CA HIS A 62 -7.63 -7.27 4.65
C HIS A 62 -7.25 -6.09 5.53
N ARG A 63 -6.31 -5.27 5.06
CA ARG A 63 -6.08 -3.95 5.62
C ARG A 63 -6.05 -2.95 4.49
N THR A 64 -6.90 -1.93 4.58
CA THR A 64 -6.88 -0.82 3.65
C THR A 64 -6.05 0.30 4.26
N VAL A 65 -5.02 0.76 3.54
CA VAL A 65 -4.17 1.87 3.94
C VAL A 65 -4.37 3.01 2.95
N THR A 66 -4.74 4.18 3.43
CA THR A 66 -4.82 5.39 2.59
C THR A 66 -3.43 5.92 2.34
N LEU A 67 -3.05 6.11 1.07
CA LEU A 67 -1.73 6.61 0.70
C LEU A 67 -1.64 8.12 0.85
N GLY A 68 -0.57 8.59 1.50
CA GLY A 68 -0.20 9.99 1.52
C GLY A 68 0.45 10.45 0.21
N ALA A 69 0.80 11.74 0.15
CA ALA A 69 1.44 12.32 -1.02
C ALA A 69 2.82 11.70 -1.33
N GLU A 70 3.58 11.31 -0.31
CA GLU A 70 4.91 10.71 -0.47
C GLU A 70 4.81 9.28 -1.02
N GLU A 71 3.92 8.46 -0.46
CA GLU A 71 3.63 7.10 -0.96
C GLU A 71 3.07 7.12 -2.38
N LEU A 72 2.20 8.09 -2.70
CA LEU A 72 1.71 8.30 -4.05
C LEU A 72 2.85 8.60 -5.02
N GLN A 73 3.78 9.47 -4.63
CA GLN A 73 4.94 9.81 -5.46
C GLN A 73 5.84 8.59 -5.71
N GLN A 74 6.07 7.73 -4.71
CA GLN A 74 6.80 6.47 -4.89
C GLN A 74 6.13 5.54 -5.91
N LEU A 75 4.79 5.49 -5.87
CA LEU A 75 4.00 4.63 -6.75
C LEU A 75 4.12 5.06 -8.22
N PHE A 76 4.15 6.37 -8.49
CA PHE A 76 4.39 6.91 -9.82
C PHE A 76 5.84 6.75 -10.30
N ASP A 77 6.82 7.00 -9.42
CA ASP A 77 8.24 6.87 -9.76
C ASP A 77 8.56 5.43 -10.17
N SER A 78 8.04 4.46 -9.41
CA SER A 78 8.25 3.04 -9.70
C SER A 78 7.49 2.54 -10.95
N ASP A 79 6.39 3.20 -11.34
CA ASP A 79 5.68 2.87 -12.58
C ASP A 79 6.53 3.19 -13.82
N HIS A 80 7.27 4.30 -13.76
CA HIS A 80 8.05 4.77 -14.89
C HIS A 80 9.30 3.91 -15.19
N ASP A 81 9.85 3.25 -14.17
CA ASP A 81 11.12 2.51 -14.25
C ASP A 81 10.97 1.04 -14.69
N GLY A 82 9.75 0.50 -14.74
CA GLY A 82 9.50 -0.92 -15.06
C GLY A 82 9.92 -1.90 -13.97
N ALA A 83 10.39 -1.39 -12.83
CA ALA A 83 10.69 -2.14 -11.61
C ALA A 83 9.40 -2.57 -10.89
N PRO A 84 9.45 -3.59 -9.99
CA PRO A 84 8.31 -3.90 -9.13
C PRO A 84 7.96 -2.66 -8.29
N THR A 85 6.71 -2.19 -8.39
CA THR A 85 6.24 -1.04 -7.63
C THR A 85 6.28 -1.33 -6.13
N VAL A 86 7.16 -0.64 -5.40
CA VAL A 86 7.30 -0.78 -3.95
C VAL A 86 6.76 0.47 -3.25
N VAL A 87 5.89 0.28 -2.26
CA VAL A 87 5.37 1.35 -1.42
C VAL A 87 5.83 1.10 0.01
N THR A 88 6.60 2.04 0.56
CA THR A 88 7.05 1.95 1.96
C THR A 88 6.14 2.77 2.86
N LEU A 89 5.42 2.09 3.76
CA LEU A 89 4.57 2.72 4.76
C LEU A 89 5.39 3.13 5.98
N ARG A 90 4.98 4.21 6.66
CA ARG A 90 5.58 4.67 7.93
C ARG A 90 4.95 4.05 9.17
N GLU A 91 3.99 3.15 8.98
CA GLU A 91 3.27 2.41 10.01
C GLU A 91 3.54 0.91 9.86
N PRO A 92 3.40 0.10 10.93
CA PRO A 92 3.58 -1.35 10.82
C PRO A 92 2.56 -1.92 9.84
N LEU A 93 2.96 -2.90 9.02
CA LEU A 93 2.08 -3.55 8.04
C LEU A 93 0.91 -4.29 8.70
N ASP A 94 1.17 -4.89 9.86
CA ASP A 94 0.18 -5.58 10.67
C ASP A 94 -0.11 -4.76 11.94
N PRO A 95 -1.39 -4.46 12.25
CA PRO A 95 -1.74 -3.62 13.40
C PRO A 95 -1.57 -4.32 14.75
N GLU A 96 -1.34 -5.63 14.76
CA GLU A 96 -1.13 -6.44 15.97
C GLU A 96 0.36 -6.66 16.27
N THR A 97 1.24 -6.31 15.32
CA THR A 97 2.68 -6.34 15.49
C THR A 97 3.10 -5.05 16.21
N PRO A 98 3.45 -5.09 17.51
CA PRO A 98 3.92 -3.90 18.19
C PRO A 98 5.20 -3.37 17.53
N ALA A 99 5.33 -2.05 17.48
CA ALA A 99 6.58 -1.41 17.07
C ALA A 99 7.66 -1.68 18.14
N GLY A 100 8.38 -2.78 17.99
CA GLY A 100 9.53 -3.14 18.82
C GLY A 100 9.26 -4.25 19.83
N GLU A 101 10.03 -5.33 19.71
CA GLU A 101 10.54 -6.11 20.85
C GLU A 101 12.05 -5.85 20.96
#